data_AF-J0YV91-F1
#
_entry.id   AF-J0YV91-F1
#
_cell.length_a   1.000
_cell.length_b   1.000
_cell.length_c   1.000
_cell.angle_alpha   90.00
_cell.angle_beta   90.00
_cell.angle_gamma   90.00
#
_symmetry.space_group_name_H-M   'P 1'
#
loop_
_entity.id
_entity.type
_entity.pdbx_description
1 polymer ?
#
loop_
_entity_poly.entity_id
_entity_poly.type
_entity_poly.pdbx_seq_one_letter_code
_entity_poly.pdbx_strand_id
1 'polypeptide(L)'
;MLDKITDQSSRLMKARLVRGFKSAKEAARYFGWNYSSYIQHEQGLRGISRASKKYAKAFRISEGWLLTGEGDGPSFPISTVEQTIEEQIIDLLKETSRKDKETILHLLNRLNDEEKK
;
A
#
# COMPACT_ATOMS: atom_id res chain seq x y z
N MET A 1 -24.09 12.90 -3.71
CA MET A 1 -24.12 11.61 -2.97
C MET A 1 -22.69 11.16 -2.68
N LEU A 2 -22.07 11.71 -1.64
CA LEU A 2 -20.71 11.39 -1.17
C LEU A 2 -20.65 11.28 0.37
N ASP A 3 -21.80 11.13 1.03
CA ASP A 3 -21.94 11.37 2.48
C ASP A 3 -21.79 10.12 3.38
N LYS A 4 -21.32 8.99 2.86
CA LYS A 4 -21.27 7.71 3.61
C LYS A 4 -19.96 6.93 3.51
N ILE A 5 -18.85 7.59 3.21
CA ILE A 5 -17.55 6.96 3.43
C ILE A 5 -17.34 6.89 4.95
N THR A 6 -17.50 5.71 5.51
CA THR A 6 -17.14 5.40 6.90
C THR A 6 -15.65 5.11 7.00
N ASP A 7 -15.07 5.26 8.19
CA ASP A 7 -13.65 4.92 8.42
C ASP A 7 -13.34 3.46 8.04
N GLN A 8 -14.30 2.56 8.25
CA GLN A 8 -14.20 1.14 7.90
C GLN A 8 -14.12 0.92 6.38
N SER A 9 -14.96 1.61 5.60
CA SER A 9 -14.96 1.52 4.14
C SER A 9 -13.67 2.09 3.55
N SER A 10 -13.15 3.19 4.11
CA SER A 10 -11.85 3.75 3.74
C SER A 10 -10.70 2.78 4.00
N ARG A 11 -10.71 2.13 5.17
CA ARG A 11 -9.70 1.13 5.53
C ARG A 11 -9.76 -0.10 4.63
N LEU A 12 -10.96 -0.56 4.25
CA LEU A 12 -11.13 -1.66 3.31
C LEU A 12 -10.55 -1.32 1.93
N MET A 13 -10.86 -0.12 1.41
CA MET A 13 -10.31 0.37 0.14
C MET A 13 -8.78 0.48 0.20
N LYS A 14 -8.23 1.01 1.30
CA LYS A 14 -6.78 1.10 1.52
C LYS A 14 -6.13 -0.29 1.49
N ALA A 15 -6.70 -1.26 2.20
CA ALA A 15 -6.18 -2.63 2.23
C ALA A 15 -6.18 -3.29 0.85
N ARG A 16 -7.24 -3.06 0.05
CA ARG A 16 -7.31 -3.54 -1.33
C ARG A 16 -6.17 -2.97 -2.19
N LEU A 17 -5.97 -1.66 -2.13
CA LEU A 17 -4.96 -0.96 -2.94
C LEU A 17 -3.55 -1.43 -2.59
N VAL A 18 -3.23 -1.51 -1.30
CA VAL A 18 -1.92 -1.98 -0.82
C VAL A 18 -1.69 -3.45 -1.19
N ARG A 19 -2.75 -4.28 -1.22
CA ARG A 19 -2.66 -5.66 -1.71
C ARG A 19 -2.39 -5.76 -3.22
N GLY A 20 -2.51 -4.66 -3.96
CA GLY A 20 -2.16 -4.54 -5.38
C GLY A 20 -3.35 -4.53 -6.34
N PHE A 21 -4.60 -4.53 -5.86
CA PHE A 21 -5.77 -4.56 -6.73
C PHE A 21 -6.23 -3.14 -7.09
N LYS A 22 -6.18 -2.82 -8.39
CA LYS A 22 -6.50 -1.49 -8.91
C LYS A 22 -8.00 -1.19 -8.84
N SER A 23 -8.85 -2.22 -8.81
CA SER A 23 -10.29 -2.06 -8.70
C SER A 23 -10.95 -3.06 -7.77
N ALA A 24 -12.11 -2.70 -7.23
CA ALA A 24 -12.94 -3.61 -6.43
C ALA A 24 -13.42 -4.82 -7.23
N LYS A 25 -13.67 -4.64 -8.54
CA LYS A 25 -14.04 -5.73 -9.46
C LYS A 25 -12.93 -6.75 -9.59
N GLU A 26 -11.69 -6.28 -9.69
CA GLU A 26 -10.50 -7.14 -9.78
C GLU A 26 -10.32 -7.97 -8.50
N ALA A 27 -10.39 -7.33 -7.32
CA ALA A 27 -10.29 -8.03 -6.03
C ALA A 27 -11.43 -9.05 -5.85
N ALA A 28 -12.67 -8.64 -6.14
CA ALA A 28 -13.82 -9.54 -6.04
C ALA A 28 -13.68 -10.76 -6.94
N ARG A 29 -13.22 -10.58 -8.19
CA ARG A 29 -12.95 -11.69 -9.11
C ARG A 29 -11.84 -12.60 -8.58
N TYR A 30 -10.73 -12.03 -8.11
CA TYR A 30 -9.57 -12.80 -7.62
C TYR A 30 -9.92 -13.67 -6.40
N PHE A 31 -10.66 -13.12 -5.44
CA PHE A 31 -11.04 -13.85 -4.22
C PHE A 31 -12.38 -14.59 -4.32
N GLY A 32 -13.03 -14.60 -5.49
CA GLY A 32 -14.32 -15.27 -5.69
C GLY A 32 -15.47 -14.67 -4.89
N TRP A 33 -15.50 -13.34 -4.73
CA TRP A 33 -16.56 -12.63 -4.01
C TRP A 33 -17.63 -12.10 -4.97
N ASN A 34 -18.85 -11.93 -4.45
CA ASN A 34 -19.87 -11.16 -5.15
C ASN A 34 -19.43 -9.69 -5.24
N TYR A 35 -19.21 -9.19 -6.46
CA TYR A 35 -18.77 -7.83 -6.71
C TYR A 35 -19.73 -6.78 -6.13
N SER A 36 -21.04 -6.94 -6.32
CA SER A 36 -22.05 -5.98 -5.85
C SER A 36 -22.06 -5.88 -4.32
N SER A 37 -21.92 -7.00 -3.62
CA SER A 37 -21.79 -6.98 -2.16
C SER A 37 -20.49 -6.32 -1.71
N TYR A 38 -19.37 -6.63 -2.37
CA TYR A 38 -18.07 -6.10 -2.01
C TYR A 38 -17.95 -4.58 -2.23
N ILE A 39 -18.39 -4.08 -3.39
CA ILE A 39 -18.31 -2.64 -3.69
C ILE A 39 -19.18 -1.82 -2.74
N GLN A 40 -20.34 -2.33 -2.31
CA GLN A 40 -21.18 -1.64 -1.34
C GLN A 40 -20.54 -1.50 0.04
N HIS A 41 -19.67 -2.45 0.42
CA HIS A 41 -18.85 -2.34 1.63
C HIS A 41 -17.72 -1.31 1.47
N GLU A 42 -17.04 -1.28 0.32
CA GLU A 42 -16.02 -0.24 0.04
C GLU A 42 -16.60 1.16 -0.10
N GLN A 43 -17.86 1.29 -0.53
CA GLN A 43 -18.57 2.56 -0.63
C GLN A 43 -19.24 3.00 0.68
N GLY A 44 -19.22 2.16 1.72
CA GLY A 44 -19.89 2.42 2.99
C GLY A 44 -21.43 2.43 2.91
N LEU A 45 -22.00 1.88 1.83
CA LEU A 45 -23.45 1.73 1.68
C LEU A 45 -24.01 0.65 2.60
N ARG A 46 -23.18 -0.33 2.98
CA ARG A 46 -23.49 -1.39 3.94
C ARG A 46 -22.35 -1.56 4.94
N GLY A 47 -22.71 -1.86 6.19
CA GLY A 47 -21.74 -2.16 7.24
C GLY A 47 -20.97 -3.45 6.96
N ILE A 48 -19.69 -3.46 7.33
CA ILE A 48 -18.76 -4.54 6.93
C ILE A 48 -18.63 -5.66 7.98
N SER A 49 -19.23 -5.52 9.17
CA SER A 49 -18.95 -6.38 10.33
C SER A 49 -19.18 -7.88 10.12
N ARG A 50 -20.11 -8.28 9.24
CA ARG A 50 -20.31 -9.70 8.91
C ARG A 50 -19.27 -10.26 7.94
N ALA A 51 -18.59 -9.37 7.20
CA ALA A 51 -17.60 -9.71 6.18
C ALA A 51 -16.16 -9.33 6.59
N SER A 52 -15.97 -8.67 7.75
CA SER A 52 -14.68 -8.13 8.20
C SER A 52 -13.61 -9.20 8.29
N LYS A 53 -13.86 -10.32 8.96
CA LYS A 53 -12.93 -11.45 9.07
C LYS A 53 -12.48 -11.99 7.71
N LYS A 54 -13.40 -12.04 6.75
CA LYS A 54 -13.16 -12.52 5.38
C LYS A 54 -12.22 -11.57 4.64
N TYR A 55 -12.45 -10.27 4.73
CA TYR A 55 -11.61 -9.25 4.08
C TYR A 55 -10.25 -9.13 4.76
N ALA A 56 -10.22 -9.17 6.08
CA ALA A 56 -9.00 -9.12 6.87
C ALA A 56 -8.02 -10.23 6.47
N LYS A 57 -8.51 -11.48 6.39
CA LYS A 57 -7.72 -12.63 5.94
C LYS A 57 -7.19 -12.46 4.50
N ALA A 58 -8.03 -11.98 3.59
CA ALA A 58 -7.66 -11.84 2.18
C ALA A 58 -6.61 -10.74 1.94
N PHE A 59 -6.73 -9.63 2.67
CA PHE A 59 -5.83 -8.49 2.58
C PHE A 59 -4.64 -8.56 3.55
N ARG A 60 -4.53 -9.62 4.35
CA ARG A 60 -3.44 -9.83 5.32
C ARG A 60 -3.31 -8.69 6.31
N ILE A 61 -4.45 -8.27 6.85
CA ILE A 61 -4.58 -7.25 7.89
C ILE A 61 -5.31 -7.86 9.09
N SER A 62 -5.22 -7.22 10.24
CA SER A 62 -6.03 -7.60 11.38
C SER A 62 -7.50 -7.18 11.18
N GLU A 63 -8.42 -7.97 11.73
CA GLU A 63 -9.83 -7.63 11.74
C GLU A 63 -10.13 -6.41 12.62
N GLY A 64 -9.41 -6.28 13.73
CA GLY A 64 -9.42 -5.08 14.58
C GLY A 64 -9.05 -3.83 13.79
N TRP A 65 -7.96 -3.88 13.00
CA TRP A 65 -7.54 -2.72 12.24
C TRP A 65 -8.60 -2.32 11.23
N LEU A 66 -9.22 -3.30 10.56
CA LEU A 66 -10.30 -3.02 9.62
C LEU A 66 -11.51 -2.34 10.30
N LEU A 67 -11.92 -2.81 11.47
CA LEU A 67 -13.13 -2.34 12.17
C LEU A 67 -12.93 -1.07 12.99
N THR A 68 -11.83 -0.96 13.74
CA THR A 68 -11.54 0.12 14.69
C THR A 68 -10.30 0.93 14.33
N GLY A 69 -9.36 0.36 13.57
CA GLY A 69 -8.06 0.96 13.26
C GLY A 69 -6.92 0.46 14.15
N GLU A 70 -7.21 -0.42 15.12
CA GLU A 70 -6.23 -0.97 16.05
C GLU A 70 -5.62 -2.29 15.56
N GLY A 71 -4.30 -2.46 15.71
CA GLY A 71 -3.58 -3.66 15.29
C GLY A 71 -2.98 -3.56 13.88
N ASP A 72 -2.63 -4.71 13.30
CA ASP A 72 -1.86 -4.75 12.06
C ASP A 72 -2.67 -4.27 10.86
N GLY A 73 -2.20 -3.18 10.25
CA GLY A 73 -2.75 -2.62 9.03
C GLY A 73 -2.08 -3.16 7.77
N PRO A 74 -2.53 -2.71 6.59
CA PRO A 74 -1.95 -3.11 5.33
C PRO A 74 -0.56 -2.48 5.19
N SER A 75 0.45 -3.33 5.06
CA SER A 75 1.81 -2.92 4.73
C SER A 75 2.09 -3.24 3.26
N PHE A 76 2.79 -2.34 2.57
CA PHE A 76 3.29 -2.66 1.24
C PHE A 76 4.33 -3.78 1.40
N PRO A 77 4.23 -4.87 0.61
CA PRO A 77 5.37 -5.75 0.47
C PRO A 77 6.46 -4.96 -0.29
N ILE A 78 7.36 -4.33 0.46
CA ILE A 78 8.54 -3.58 -0.01
C ILE A 78 9.47 -4.44 -0.91
N SER A 79 9.24 -5.76 -0.96
CA SER A 79 10.24 -6.74 -1.38
C SER A 79 10.32 -7.05 -2.89
N THR A 80 10.11 -6.11 -3.82
CA THR A 80 10.44 -6.47 -5.23
C THR A 80 10.88 -5.29 -6.09
N VAL A 81 10.24 -4.12 -5.98
CA VAL A 81 10.59 -2.98 -6.85
C VAL A 81 11.67 -2.11 -6.23
N GLU A 82 11.59 -1.82 -4.93
CA GLU A 82 12.62 -1.05 -4.21
C GLU A 82 13.94 -1.81 -4.13
N GLN A 83 13.90 -3.13 -3.84
CA GLN A 83 15.09 -3.99 -3.87
C GLN A 83 15.76 -3.98 -5.24
N THR A 84 14.99 -4.04 -6.33
CA THR A 84 15.52 -4.03 -7.69
C THR A 84 16.17 -2.69 -8.05
N ILE A 85 15.66 -1.57 -7.54
CA ILE A 85 16.24 -0.24 -7.75
C ILE A 85 17.49 -0.06 -6.89
N GLU A 86 17.46 -0.46 -5.62
CA GLU A 86 18.60 -0.43 -4.72
C GLU A 86 19.77 -1.28 -5.25
N GLU A 87 19.48 -2.49 -5.74
CA GLU A 87 20.46 -3.38 -6.37
C GLU A 87 21.08 -2.74 -7.62
N GLN A 88 20.26 -2.17 -8.51
CA GLN A 88 20.75 -1.48 -9.71
C GLN A 88 21.61 -0.26 -9.40
N ILE A 89 21.23 0.53 -8.39
CA ILE A 89 22.01 1.69 -7.94
C ILE A 89 23.34 1.22 -7.37
N ILE A 90 23.35 0.18 -6.54
CA ILE A 90 24.55 -0.38 -5.95
C ILE A 90 25.51 -0.90 -7.03
N ASP A 91 25.00 -1.61 -8.04
CA ASP A 91 25.82 -2.13 -9.12
C ASP A 91 26.40 -1.03 -10.02
N LEU A 92 25.58 -0.03 -10.37
CA LEU A 92 26.05 1.16 -11.07
C LEU A 92 27.15 1.88 -10.29
N LEU A 93 26.96 2.03 -8.97
CA LEU A 93 27.96 2.64 -8.11
C LEU A 93 29.23 1.79 -8.06
N LYS A 94 29.18 0.46 -8.01
CA LYS A 94 30.40 -0.37 -8.00
C LYS A 94 31.30 -0.07 -9.20
N GLU A 95 30.73 0.04 -10.39
CA GLU A 95 31.46 0.28 -11.64
C GLU A 95 31.90 1.75 -11.83
N THR A 96 31.35 2.67 -11.03
CA THR A 96 31.68 4.10 -11.12
C THR A 96 33.05 4.44 -10.52
N SER A 97 33.77 5.41 -11.11
CA SER A 97 35.09 5.84 -10.65
C SER A 97 35.05 6.47 -9.23
N ARG A 98 36.16 6.42 -8.49
CA ARG A 98 36.22 7.01 -7.14
C ARG A 98 35.88 8.51 -7.15
N LYS A 99 36.36 9.25 -8.15
CA LYS A 99 36.11 10.70 -8.29
C LYS A 99 34.63 11.00 -8.54
N ASP A 100 33.96 10.17 -9.33
CA ASP A 100 32.54 10.34 -9.63
C ASP A 100 31.68 9.97 -8.42
N LYS A 101 32.06 8.94 -7.65
CA LYS A 101 31.42 8.60 -6.36
C LYS A 101 31.48 9.76 -5.37
N GLU A 102 32.64 10.39 -5.23
CA GLU A 102 32.82 11.55 -4.36
C GLU A 102 31.94 12.72 -4.82
N THR A 103 31.87 12.97 -6.13
CA THR A 103 31.00 14.00 -6.70
C THR A 103 29.53 13.72 -6.43
N ILE A 104 29.08 12.48 -6.65
CA ILE A 104 27.71 12.04 -6.36
C ILE A 104 27.38 12.21 -4.88
N LEU A 105 28.28 11.81 -3.99
CA LEU A 105 28.09 11.96 -2.54
C LEU A 105 27.91 13.45 -2.15
N HIS A 106 28.70 14.34 -2.74
CA HIS A 106 28.56 15.78 -2.50
C HIS A 106 27.23 16.34 -3.01
N LEU A 107 26.75 15.90 -4.18
CA LEU A 107 25.47 16.32 -4.74
C LEU A 107 24.29 15.85 -3.86
N LEU A 108 24.33 14.60 -3.39
CA LEU A 108 23.28 14.04 -2.54
C LEU A 108 23.19 14.76 -1.19
N ASN A 109 24.33 15.03 -0.56
CA ASN A 109 24.35 15.78 0.70
C ASN A 109 23.77 17.19 0.53
N ARG A 110 24.13 17.86 -0.57
CA ARG A 110 23.60 19.18 -0.89
C ARG A 110 22.08 19.17 -1.07
N LEU A 111 21.54 18.20 -1.82
CA LEU A 111 20.08 18.07 -2.02
C LEU A 111 19.35 17.83 -0.69
N ASN A 112 19.91 16.98 0.17
CA ASN A 112 19.33 16.70 1.49
C ASN A 112 19.35 17.92 2.43
N ASP A 113 20.35 18.79 2.29
CA ASP A 113 20.43 20.04 3.05
C ASP A 113 19.46 21.11 2.51
N GLU A 114 19.15 21.10 1.20
CA GLU A 114 18.16 21.98 0.58
C GLU A 114 16.71 21.57 0.93
N GLU A 115 16.41 20.27 1.09
CA GLU A 115 15.09 19.79 1.52
C GLU A 115 14.78 20.03 3.01
N LYS A 116 15.79 20.30 3.84
CA LYS A 116 15.63 20.56 5.28
C LYS A 116 15.41 22.03 5.64
N LYS A 117 15.42 22.94 4.66
CA LYS A 117 15.12 24.36 4.82
C LYS A 117 13.65 24.66 4.53
#